data_AF-A0A1I5E0K5-F1
#
_entry.id   AF-A0A1I5E0K5-F1
#
_cell.length_a   1.000
_cell.length_b   1.000
_cell.length_c   1.000
_cell.angle_alpha   90.00
_cell.angle_beta   90.00
_cell.angle_gamma   90.00
#
_symmetry.space_group_name_H-M   'P 1'
#
loop_
_entity.id
_entity.type
_entity.pdbx_description
1 polymer ?
#
loop_
_entity_poly.entity_id
_entity_poly.type
_entity_poly.pdbx_seq_one_letter_code
_entity_poly.pdbx_strand_id
1 'polypeptide(L)'
;MKKNDPPHDLRHEEMLDFSRQNMLNSLQLFFSHTKYSLTLLTTILAASLAIAAFSFDKLQGAPEASRLALVLAAIFLILMGPVSYITYRLVGRYYRLYVSFYVYAARLHETYSSAIEHPWFADIQDKLGGPEHQQKNLFNKEAVSQFMENEITNGGRNSWYFYRWLIFILGAFGTIAGSFILGWLLIRQ
;
A
#
# COMPACT_ATOMS: atom_id res chain seq x y z
N MET A 1 26.99 10.39 46.69
CA MET A 1 27.39 9.70 45.45
C MET A 1 26.53 10.24 44.33
N LYS A 2 27.14 10.94 43.35
CA LYS A 2 26.46 11.40 42.14
C LYS A 2 25.95 10.16 41.39
N LYS A 3 24.66 10.13 41.06
CA LYS A 3 24.12 9.24 40.04
C LYS A 3 24.93 9.55 38.77
N ASN A 4 25.75 8.60 38.34
CA ASN A 4 26.34 8.64 37.02
C ASN A 4 25.18 8.36 36.07
N ASP A 5 24.53 9.42 35.59
CA ASP A 5 23.74 9.31 34.39
C ASP A 5 24.69 8.78 33.30
N PRO A 6 24.35 7.67 32.62
CA PRO A 6 25.15 7.23 31.49
C PRO A 6 25.22 8.40 30.50
N PRO A 7 26.34 8.57 29.77
CA PRO A 7 26.41 9.61 28.75
C PRO A 7 25.22 9.38 27.82
N HIS A 8 24.32 10.36 27.71
CA HIS A 8 23.35 10.42 26.63
C HIS A 8 24.18 10.32 25.35
N ASP A 9 24.19 9.14 24.75
CA ASP A 9 25.01 8.85 23.59
C ASP A 9 24.40 9.67 22.46
N LEU A 10 24.97 10.84 22.15
CA LEU A 10 24.44 11.77 21.13
C LEU A 10 24.15 11.05 19.80
N ARG A 11 24.90 9.97 19.51
CA ARG A 11 24.67 9.07 18.38
C ARG A 11 23.35 8.30 18.44
N HIS A 12 22.89 7.91 19.63
CA HIS A 12 21.61 7.22 19.82
C HIS A 12 20.43 8.14 19.49
N GLU A 13 20.45 9.38 19.99
CA GLU A 13 19.41 10.38 19.68
C GLU A 13 19.40 10.73 18.19
N GLU A 14 20.58 10.94 17.58
CA GLU A 14 20.71 11.16 16.13
C GLU A 14 20.16 9.98 15.30
N MET A 15 20.43 8.74 15.70
CA MET A 15 19.91 7.54 15.02
C MET A 15 18.40 7.38 15.18
N LEU A 16 17.85 7.71 16.37
CA LEU A 16 16.41 7.72 16.61
C LEU A 16 15.70 8.79 15.77
N ASP A 17 16.26 10.00 15.71
CA ASP A 17 15.72 11.09 14.90
C ASP A 17 15.78 10.76 13.41
N PHE A 18 16.89 10.17 12.94
CA PHE A 18 17.02 9.66 11.57
C PHE A 18 15.95 8.60 11.27
N SER A 19 15.76 7.64 12.18
CA SER A 19 14.74 6.60 12.00
C SER A 19 13.33 7.17 11.98
N ARG A 20 13.02 8.10 12.89
CA ARG A 20 11.72 8.77 12.98
C ARG A 20 11.42 9.58 11.73
N GLN A 21 12.37 10.38 11.26
CA GLN A 21 12.21 11.17 10.02
C GLN A 21 11.97 10.26 8.81
N ASN A 22 12.77 9.21 8.64
CA ASN A 22 12.61 8.31 7.50
C ASN A 22 11.32 7.49 7.56
N MET A 23 10.90 7.10 8.76
CA MET A 23 9.63 6.42 8.97
C MET A 23 8.45 7.34 8.59
N LEU A 24 8.46 8.60 9.03
CA LEU A 24 7.44 9.60 8.66
C LEU A 24 7.43 9.89 7.15
N ASN A 25 8.61 10.07 6.54
CA ASN A 25 8.75 10.27 5.10
C ASN A 25 8.20 9.07 4.31
N SER A 26 8.51 7.84 4.76
CA SER A 26 8.01 6.61 4.14
C SER A 26 6.50 6.49 4.27
N LEU A 27 5.94 6.84 5.43
CA LEU A 27 4.51 6.85 5.68
C LEU A 27 3.79 7.89 4.80
N GLN A 28 4.37 9.08 4.66
CA GLN A 28 3.85 10.13 3.78
C GLN A 28 3.87 9.70 2.32
N LEU A 29 4.96 9.05 1.86
CA LEU A 29 5.06 8.49 0.52
C LEU A 29 4.01 7.40 0.30
N PHE A 30 3.82 6.51 1.28
CA PHE A 30 2.80 5.47 1.23
C PHE A 30 1.39 6.05 1.07
N PHE A 31 0.98 6.97 1.93
CA PHE A 31 -0.36 7.58 1.85
C PHE A 31 -0.55 8.41 0.58
N SER A 32 0.45 9.18 0.18
CA SER A 32 0.37 10.02 -1.03
C SER A 32 0.22 9.16 -2.27
N HIS A 33 1.07 8.13 -2.44
CA HIS A 33 0.98 7.24 -3.60
C HIS A 33 -0.30 6.41 -3.58
N THR A 34 -0.73 5.92 -2.41
CA THR A 34 -2.01 5.22 -2.29
C THR A 34 -3.17 6.10 -2.75
N LYS A 35 -3.23 7.35 -2.27
CA LYS A 35 -4.27 8.32 -2.66
C LYS A 35 -4.25 8.59 -4.17
N TYR A 36 -3.10 8.93 -4.74
CA TYR A 36 -2.99 9.27 -6.16
C TYR A 36 -3.27 8.07 -7.04
N SER A 37 -2.77 6.89 -6.69
CA SER A 37 -3.00 5.68 -7.47
C SER A 37 -4.45 5.23 -7.42
N LEU A 38 -5.11 5.26 -6.25
CA LEU A 38 -6.54 4.95 -6.18
C LEU A 38 -7.36 5.96 -6.97
N THR A 39 -7.06 7.26 -6.84
CA THR A 39 -7.74 8.31 -7.61
C THR A 39 -7.58 8.08 -9.10
N LEU A 40 -6.38 7.73 -9.56
CA LEU A 40 -6.11 7.42 -10.97
C LEU A 40 -6.93 6.21 -11.43
N LEU A 41 -6.88 5.10 -10.70
CA LEU A 41 -7.60 3.87 -11.04
C LEU A 41 -9.11 4.10 -11.09
N THR A 42 -9.68 4.81 -10.11
CA THR A 42 -11.12 5.13 -10.09
C THR A 42 -11.50 6.09 -11.21
N THR A 43 -10.63 7.04 -11.55
CA THR A 43 -10.90 8.02 -12.63
C THR A 43 -10.89 7.34 -13.99
N ILE A 44 -9.90 6.47 -14.27
CA ILE A 44 -9.85 5.68 -15.50
C ILE A 44 -11.10 4.81 -15.60
N LEU A 45 -11.44 4.10 -14.52
CA LEU A 45 -12.63 3.25 -14.49
C LEU A 45 -13.91 4.03 -14.79
N ALA A 46 -14.14 5.14 -14.06
CA ALA A 46 -15.34 5.95 -14.22
C ALA A 46 -15.43 6.58 -15.61
N ALA A 47 -14.32 7.15 -16.11
CA ALA A 47 -14.27 7.78 -17.43
C ALA A 47 -14.52 6.76 -18.55
N SER A 48 -13.86 5.60 -18.51
CA SER A 48 -14.03 4.56 -19.52
C SER A 48 -15.44 3.96 -19.49
N LEU A 49 -16.03 3.74 -18.32
CA LEU A 49 -17.41 3.27 -18.20
C LEU A 49 -18.42 4.32 -18.68
N ALA A 50 -18.21 5.60 -18.38
CA ALA A 50 -19.06 6.68 -18.87
C ALA A 50 -19.00 6.76 -20.41
N ILE A 51 -17.79 6.74 -21.00
CA ILE A 51 -17.60 6.71 -22.45
C ILE A 51 -18.30 5.51 -23.05
N ALA A 52 -18.16 4.32 -22.44
CA ALA A 52 -18.82 3.12 -22.92
C ALA A 52 -20.35 3.26 -22.90
N ALA A 53 -20.93 3.70 -21.78
CA ALA A 53 -22.37 3.90 -21.63
C ALA A 53 -22.94 4.87 -22.68
N PHE A 54 -22.31 6.03 -22.88
CA PHE A 54 -22.74 6.99 -23.90
C PHE A 54 -22.58 6.46 -25.34
N SER A 55 -21.54 5.66 -25.59
CA SER A 55 -21.27 5.12 -26.92
C SER A 55 -22.22 3.98 -27.28
N PHE A 56 -22.66 3.18 -26.29
CA PHE A 56 -23.70 2.17 -26.49
C PHE A 56 -25.06 2.80 -26.88
N ASP A 57 -25.41 3.95 -26.28
CA ASP A 57 -26.65 4.67 -26.57
C ASP A 57 -26.66 5.28 -27.99
N LYS A 58 -25.51 5.82 -28.44
CA LYS A 58 -25.37 6.50 -29.74
C LYS A 58 -25.02 5.60 -30.93
N LEU A 59 -24.99 4.28 -30.72
CA LEU A 59 -24.54 3.30 -31.72
C LEU A 59 -25.40 3.30 -32.99
N GLN A 60 -26.66 3.70 -32.91
CA GLN A 60 -27.57 3.82 -34.07
C GLN A 60 -27.40 5.13 -34.85
N GLY A 61 -26.97 6.21 -34.19
CA GLY A 61 -26.88 7.55 -34.80
C GLY A 61 -25.50 7.90 -35.36
N ALA A 62 -24.42 7.36 -34.78
CA ALA A 62 -23.04 7.56 -35.24
C ALA A 62 -22.21 6.28 -35.01
N PRO A 63 -22.40 5.24 -35.85
CA PRO A 63 -21.88 3.89 -35.57
C PRO A 63 -20.36 3.81 -35.55
N GLU A 64 -19.65 4.51 -36.45
CA GLU A 64 -18.18 4.44 -36.52
C GLU A 64 -17.49 5.12 -35.33
N ALA A 65 -17.90 6.35 -35.00
CA ALA A 65 -17.36 7.10 -33.87
C ALA A 65 -17.64 6.39 -32.53
N SER A 66 -18.85 5.82 -32.38
CA SER A 66 -19.24 5.08 -31.18
C SER A 66 -18.46 3.77 -31.03
N ARG A 67 -18.21 3.05 -32.13
CA ARG A 67 -17.36 1.85 -32.12
C ARG A 67 -15.93 2.19 -31.72
N LEU A 68 -15.35 3.25 -32.29
CA LEU A 68 -13.98 3.68 -31.94
C LEU A 68 -13.88 4.08 -30.47
N ALA A 69 -14.86 4.83 -29.94
CA ALA A 69 -14.92 5.20 -28.54
C ALA A 69 -15.03 3.98 -27.61
N LEU A 70 -15.83 2.97 -27.97
CA LEU A 70 -15.93 1.72 -27.22
C LEU A 70 -14.63 0.92 -27.24
N VAL A 71 -13.92 0.87 -28.38
CA VAL A 71 -12.60 0.22 -28.47
C VAL A 71 -11.61 0.92 -27.55
N LEU A 72 -11.54 2.25 -27.58
CA LEU A 72 -10.65 3.01 -26.71
C LEU A 72 -10.99 2.79 -25.22
N ALA A 73 -12.27 2.85 -24.86
CA ALA A 73 -12.72 2.58 -23.50
C ALA A 73 -12.34 1.16 -23.05
N ALA A 74 -12.52 0.16 -23.91
CA ALA A 74 -12.13 -1.22 -23.65
C ALA A 74 -10.62 -1.37 -23.45
N ILE A 75 -9.80 -0.70 -24.27
CA ILE A 75 -8.33 -0.72 -24.13
C ILE A 75 -7.92 -0.12 -22.78
N PHE A 76 -8.44 1.06 -22.41
CA PHE A 76 -8.13 1.68 -21.12
C PHE A 76 -8.53 0.80 -19.92
N LEU A 77 -9.68 0.15 -20.00
CA LEU A 77 -10.16 -0.80 -19.01
C LEU A 77 -9.27 -2.05 -18.91
N ILE A 78 -8.84 -2.62 -20.04
CA ILE A 78 -7.91 -3.76 -20.07
C ILE A 78 -6.56 -3.37 -19.42
N LEU A 79 -6.05 -2.19 -19.73
CA LEU A 79 -4.80 -1.65 -19.16
C LEU A 79 -4.86 -1.44 -17.65
N MET A 80 -6.05 -1.40 -17.03
CA MET A 80 -6.17 -1.31 -15.57
C MET A 80 -5.48 -2.47 -14.84
N GLY A 81 -5.44 -3.67 -15.42
CA GLY A 81 -4.76 -4.83 -14.84
C GLY A 81 -3.25 -4.59 -14.64
N PRO A 82 -2.50 -4.34 -15.74
CA PRO A 82 -1.09 -3.95 -15.65
C PRO A 82 -0.84 -2.73 -14.75
N VAL A 83 -1.66 -1.69 -14.84
CA VAL A 83 -1.51 -0.47 -14.01
C VAL A 83 -1.70 -0.78 -12.53
N SER A 84 -2.69 -1.61 -12.19
CA SER A 84 -2.96 -2.03 -10.81
C SER A 84 -1.83 -2.88 -10.25
N TYR A 85 -1.22 -3.75 -11.06
CA TYR A 85 -0.06 -4.53 -10.67
C TYR A 85 1.17 -3.67 -10.36
N ILE A 86 1.48 -2.70 -11.23
CA ILE A 86 2.58 -1.75 -11.00
C ILE A 86 2.32 -0.94 -9.74
N THR A 87 1.09 -0.42 -9.59
CA THR A 87 0.65 0.32 -8.41
C THR A 87 0.84 -0.49 -7.13
N TYR A 88 0.39 -1.75 -7.12
CA TYR A 88 0.56 -2.66 -6.00
C TYR A 88 2.04 -2.80 -5.61
N ARG A 89 2.94 -3.03 -6.57
CA ARG A 89 4.37 -3.16 -6.26
C ARG A 89 4.96 -1.87 -5.69
N LEU A 90 4.57 -0.73 -6.25
CA LEU A 90 5.13 0.57 -5.88
C LEU A 90 4.66 1.00 -4.48
N VAL A 91 3.36 0.92 -4.20
CA VAL A 91 2.81 1.24 -2.87
C VAL A 91 3.33 0.26 -1.81
N GLY A 92 3.41 -1.03 -2.15
CA GLY A 92 3.94 -2.05 -1.24
C GLY A 92 5.40 -1.82 -0.85
N ARG A 93 6.22 -1.24 -1.74
CA ARG A 93 7.60 -0.86 -1.44
C ARG A 93 7.67 0.23 -0.36
N TYR A 94 6.83 1.25 -0.44
CA TYR A 94 6.80 2.31 0.57
C TYR A 94 6.29 1.81 1.93
N TYR A 95 5.31 0.91 1.92
CA TYR A 95 4.87 0.26 3.14
C TYR A 95 6.00 -0.53 3.81
N ARG A 96 6.74 -1.35 3.04
CA ARG A 96 7.88 -2.12 3.55
C ARG A 96 8.99 -1.23 4.11
N LEU A 97 9.27 -0.08 3.46
CA LEU A 97 10.21 0.90 3.99
C LEU A 97 9.74 1.48 5.33
N TYR A 98 8.48 1.88 5.42
CA TYR A 98 7.87 2.36 6.66
C TYR A 98 8.05 1.34 7.80
N VAL A 99 7.63 0.08 7.59
CA VAL A 99 7.74 -0.98 8.60
C VAL A 99 9.21 -1.28 8.94
N SER A 100 10.13 -1.19 7.97
CA SER A 100 11.56 -1.43 8.22
C SER A 100 12.16 -0.38 9.16
N PHE A 101 11.83 0.90 8.98
CA PHE A 101 12.27 1.96 9.90
C PHE A 101 11.60 1.85 11.26
N TYR A 102 10.35 1.41 11.30
CA TYR A 102 9.63 1.17 12.55
C TYR A 102 10.27 0.04 13.38
N VAL A 103 10.61 -1.09 12.75
CA VAL A 103 11.34 -2.21 13.38
C VAL A 103 12.76 -1.78 13.78
N TYR A 104 13.44 -0.98 12.96
CA TYR A 104 14.77 -0.45 13.30
C TYR A 104 14.72 0.45 14.54
N ALA A 105 13.75 1.37 14.62
CA ALA A 105 13.54 2.20 15.80
C ALA A 105 13.26 1.37 17.06
N ALA A 106 12.47 0.30 16.93
CA ALA A 106 12.17 -0.60 18.05
C ALA A 106 13.42 -1.34 18.56
N ARG A 107 14.24 -1.90 17.64
CA ARG A 107 15.52 -2.52 17.99
C ARG A 107 16.47 -1.54 18.66
N LEU A 108 16.52 -0.30 18.18
CA LEU A 108 17.36 0.74 18.75
C LEU A 108 16.88 1.11 20.16
N HIS A 109 15.58 1.25 20.39
CA HIS A 109 15.04 1.48 21.73
C HIS A 109 15.33 0.31 22.69
N GLU A 110 15.18 -0.93 22.24
CA GLU A 110 15.47 -2.13 23.04
C GLU A 110 16.95 -2.27 23.42
N THR A 111 17.85 -1.81 22.54
CA THR A 111 19.30 -1.87 22.78
C THR A 111 19.75 -0.87 23.86
N TYR A 112 19.07 0.27 23.98
CA TYR A 112 19.47 1.38 24.86
C TYR A 112 18.52 1.61 26.05
N SER A 113 17.35 0.97 26.09
CA SER A 113 16.39 0.98 27.20
C SER A 113 15.79 -0.41 27.40
N SER A 114 15.80 -0.91 28.64
CA SER A 114 15.29 -2.24 28.99
C SER A 114 13.77 -2.36 28.91
N ALA A 115 13.05 -1.26 28.72
CA ALA A 115 11.60 -1.25 28.57
C ALA A 115 11.20 -0.40 27.36
N ILE A 116 10.54 -1.04 26.39
CA ILE A 116 9.87 -0.40 25.27
C ILE A 116 8.55 0.20 25.79
N GLU A 117 8.58 1.21 26.65
CA GLU A 117 7.34 1.74 27.26
C GLU A 117 6.58 2.71 26.34
N HIS A 118 7.17 3.10 25.22
CA HIS A 118 6.57 4.09 24.36
C HIS A 118 5.34 3.51 23.62
N PRO A 119 4.14 4.13 23.70
CA PRO A 119 2.90 3.62 23.10
C PRO A 119 2.99 3.33 21.61
N TRP A 120 3.93 4.00 20.94
CA TRP A 120 4.22 3.80 19.53
C TRP A 120 4.70 2.40 19.19
N PHE A 121 5.28 1.67 20.13
CA PHE A 121 5.76 0.30 19.95
C PHE A 121 4.81 -0.75 20.57
N ALA A 122 3.62 -0.33 21.03
CA ALA A 122 2.63 -1.25 21.60
C ALA A 122 2.22 -2.34 20.60
N ASP A 123 2.12 -2.00 19.30
CA ASP A 123 1.81 -2.97 18.25
C ASP A 123 2.95 -3.99 18.02
N ILE A 124 4.20 -3.58 18.23
CA ILE A 124 5.37 -4.48 18.20
C ILE A 124 5.37 -5.38 19.44
N GLN A 125 5.04 -4.85 20.61
CA GLN A 125 4.89 -5.62 21.85
C GLN A 125 3.82 -6.70 21.75
N ASP A 126 2.67 -6.35 21.17
CA ASP A 126 1.54 -7.26 21.06
C ASP A 126 1.80 -8.38 20.03
N LYS A 127 2.48 -8.06 18.92
CA LYS A 127 2.59 -8.97 17.76
C LYS A 127 3.91 -9.73 17.62
N LEU A 128 5.02 -9.18 18.10
CA LEU A 128 6.31 -9.89 18.12
C LEU A 128 6.54 -10.66 19.43
N GLY A 129 5.51 -10.72 20.30
CA GLY A 129 5.46 -11.52 21.52
C GLY A 129 5.75 -10.70 22.77
N GLY A 130 5.05 -11.04 23.86
CA GLY A 130 5.23 -10.42 25.17
C GLY A 130 6.67 -10.48 25.70
N PRO A 131 6.96 -9.82 26.83
CA PRO A 131 8.32 -9.48 27.27
C PRO A 131 9.32 -10.65 27.34
N GLU A 132 8.86 -11.89 27.49
CA GLU A 132 9.71 -13.10 27.51
C GLU A 132 10.12 -13.64 26.11
N HIS A 133 9.45 -13.24 25.04
CA HIS A 133 9.70 -13.68 23.66
C HIS A 133 10.11 -12.55 22.70
N GLN A 134 9.95 -11.32 23.15
CA GLN A 134 10.16 -10.10 22.38
C GLN A 134 11.59 -9.99 21.81
N GLN A 135 12.61 -10.21 22.66
CA GLN A 135 14.02 -10.20 22.25
C GLN A 135 14.37 -11.24 21.18
N LYS A 136 13.74 -12.43 21.21
CA LYS A 136 14.06 -13.48 20.24
C LYS A 136 13.42 -13.20 18.88
N ASN A 137 12.26 -12.55 18.86
CA ASN A 137 11.49 -12.35 17.64
C ASN A 137 11.83 -11.04 16.91
N LEU A 138 12.17 -9.95 17.61
CA LEU A 138 12.60 -8.69 16.98
C LEU A 138 13.90 -8.84 16.17
N PHE A 139 14.79 -9.73 16.59
CA PHE A 139 16.05 -10.02 15.90
C PHE A 139 15.94 -11.22 14.95
N ASN A 140 14.86 -12.01 15.02
CA ASN A 140 14.59 -13.09 14.09
C ASN A 140 14.08 -12.53 12.75
N LYS A 141 14.82 -12.78 11.67
CA LYS A 141 14.48 -12.34 10.31
C LYS A 141 13.14 -12.90 9.84
N GLU A 142 12.79 -14.13 10.20
CA GLU A 142 11.54 -14.77 9.76
C GLU A 142 10.32 -14.15 10.46
N ALA A 143 10.41 -13.92 11.78
CA ALA A 143 9.35 -13.27 12.55
C ALA A 143 9.12 -11.82 12.07
N VAL A 144 10.20 -11.08 11.80
CA VAL A 144 10.11 -9.73 11.23
C VAL A 144 9.56 -9.76 9.80
N SER A 145 9.96 -10.72 8.97
CA SER A 145 9.41 -10.87 7.61
C SER A 145 7.91 -11.18 7.66
N GLN A 146 7.50 -12.08 8.54
CA GLN A 146 6.09 -12.38 8.77
C GLN A 146 5.34 -11.16 9.29
N PHE A 147 5.92 -10.37 10.19
CA PHE A 147 5.32 -9.11 10.63
C PHE A 147 5.15 -8.10 9.48
N MET A 148 6.17 -7.95 8.62
CA MET A 148 6.11 -7.09 7.43
C MET A 148 5.05 -7.55 6.42
N GLU A 149 4.78 -8.86 6.34
CA GLU A 149 3.83 -9.44 5.40
C GLU A 149 2.41 -9.58 5.97
N ASN A 150 2.28 -9.81 7.28
CA ASN A 150 1.06 -10.20 7.99
C ASN A 150 0.50 -9.12 8.90
N GLU A 151 0.89 -7.84 8.77
CA GLU A 151 0.28 -6.78 9.57
C GLU A 151 -1.18 -6.49 9.15
N ILE A 152 -2.01 -7.44 9.57
CA ILE A 152 -3.43 -7.40 9.84
C ILE A 152 -3.54 -6.83 11.27
N THR A 153 -4.56 -5.99 11.50
CA THR A 153 -5.16 -5.58 12.80
C THR A 153 -4.28 -4.81 13.80
N ASN A 154 -4.42 -3.49 13.99
CA ASN A 154 -5.53 -2.89 14.75
C ASN A 154 -5.97 -1.51 14.22
N GLY A 155 -5.99 -1.36 12.90
CA GLY A 155 -6.61 -0.22 12.23
C GLY A 155 -7.13 -0.63 10.88
N GLY A 156 -8.23 -1.40 10.86
CA GLY A 156 -8.79 -2.06 9.65
C GLY A 156 -9.15 -1.15 8.47
N ARG A 157 -8.89 0.16 8.55
CA ARG A 157 -9.08 1.14 7.47
C ARG A 157 -7.79 1.63 6.80
N ASN A 158 -6.61 1.40 7.41
CA ASN A 158 -5.32 1.90 6.91
C ASN A 158 -4.25 0.79 6.73
N SER A 159 -4.63 -0.49 6.76
CA SER A 159 -3.68 -1.58 6.56
C SER A 159 -3.30 -1.72 5.09
N TRP A 160 -2.03 -2.02 4.81
CA TRP A 160 -1.54 -2.34 3.47
C TRP A 160 -2.36 -3.45 2.81
N TYR A 161 -2.82 -4.41 3.60
CA TYR A 161 -3.72 -5.49 3.17
C TYR A 161 -4.99 -4.97 2.50
N PHE A 162 -5.66 -3.99 3.11
CA PHE A 162 -6.87 -3.38 2.53
C PHE A 162 -6.58 -2.74 1.18
N TYR A 163 -5.53 -1.91 1.11
CA TYR A 163 -5.17 -1.23 -0.14
C TYR A 163 -4.73 -2.19 -1.24
N ARG A 164 -3.98 -3.24 -0.89
CA ARG A 164 -3.63 -4.32 -1.82
C ARG A 164 -4.87 -4.93 -2.46
N TRP A 165 -5.87 -5.30 -1.65
CA TRP A 165 -7.11 -5.88 -2.17
C TRP A 165 -7.93 -4.89 -2.98
N LEU A 166 -8.01 -3.64 -2.52
CA LEU A 166 -8.73 -2.59 -3.24
C LEU A 166 -8.13 -2.35 -4.64
N ILE A 167 -6.80 -2.23 -4.74
CA ILE A 167 -6.09 -2.09 -6.02
C ILE A 167 -6.34 -3.31 -6.91
N PHE A 168 -6.26 -4.52 -6.34
CA PHE A 168 -6.50 -5.75 -7.08
C PHE A 168 -7.92 -5.85 -7.63
N ILE A 169 -8.93 -5.55 -6.80
CA ILE A 169 -10.34 -5.60 -7.19
C ILE A 169 -10.62 -4.57 -8.28
N LEU A 170 -10.12 -3.33 -8.14
CA LEU A 170 -10.29 -2.29 -9.16
C LEU A 170 -9.64 -2.70 -10.49
N GLY A 171 -8.42 -3.23 -10.44
CA GLY A 171 -7.72 -3.73 -11.63
C GLY A 171 -8.45 -4.89 -12.30
N ALA A 172 -8.85 -5.90 -11.54
CA ALA A 172 -9.56 -7.06 -12.05
C ALA A 172 -10.91 -6.67 -12.66
N PHE A 173 -11.69 -5.84 -11.95
CA PHE A 173 -12.98 -5.35 -12.44
C PHE A 173 -12.83 -4.56 -13.75
N GLY A 174 -11.86 -3.64 -13.80
CA GLY A 174 -11.55 -2.89 -15.02
C GLY A 174 -11.20 -3.81 -16.18
N THR A 175 -10.25 -4.73 -15.97
CA THR A 175 -9.83 -5.66 -17.03
C THR A 175 -10.96 -6.54 -17.52
N ILE A 176 -11.76 -7.12 -16.62
CA ILE A 176 -12.91 -7.96 -16.98
C ILE A 176 -13.94 -7.16 -17.79
N ALA A 177 -14.29 -5.96 -17.34
CA ALA A 177 -15.23 -5.10 -18.05
C ALA A 177 -14.72 -4.73 -19.46
N GLY A 178 -13.44 -4.35 -19.58
CA GLY A 178 -12.82 -4.04 -20.86
C GLY A 178 -12.79 -5.23 -21.82
N SER A 179 -12.41 -6.42 -21.33
CA SER A 179 -12.44 -7.65 -22.11
C SER A 179 -13.85 -8.02 -22.57
N PHE A 180 -14.86 -7.80 -21.73
CA PHE A 180 -16.25 -8.06 -22.09
C PHE A 180 -16.75 -7.11 -23.19
N ILE A 181 -16.46 -5.80 -23.08
CA ILE A 181 -16.82 -4.81 -24.11
C ILE A 181 -16.13 -5.14 -25.44
N LEU A 182 -14.83 -5.45 -25.41
CA LEU A 182 -14.08 -5.81 -26.61
C LEU A 182 -14.61 -7.11 -27.24
N GLY A 183 -14.86 -8.13 -26.43
CA GLY A 183 -15.41 -9.41 -26.91
C GLY A 183 -16.79 -9.24 -27.54
N TRP A 184 -17.66 -8.43 -26.94
CA TRP A 184 -18.97 -8.10 -27.51
C TRP A 184 -18.86 -7.39 -28.85
N LEU A 185 -17.92 -6.44 -28.98
CA LEU A 185 -17.67 -5.73 -30.24
C LEU A 185 -17.21 -6.69 -31.34
N LEU A 186 -16.31 -7.63 -31.03
CA LEU A 186 -15.79 -8.59 -32.01
C LEU A 186 -16.85 -9.59 -32.51
N ILE A 187 -17.81 -9.96 -31.66
CA ILE A 187 -18.92 -10.86 -32.05
C ILE A 187 -19.95 -10.15 -32.94
N ARG A 188 -20.09 -8.83 -32.81
CA ARG A 188 -21.08 -8.01 -33.56
C ARG A 188 -20.50 -7.26 -34.75
N GLN A 189 -19.26 -7.56 -35.16
CA GLN A 189 -18.72 -7.14 -36.47
C GLN A 189 -19.33 -7.98 -37.58
#